data_AF-A0A1V6QCE8-F1
#
_entry.id   AF-A0A1V6QCE8-F1
#
_cell.length_a   1.000
_cell.length_b   1.000
_cell.length_c   1.000
_cell.angle_alpha   90.00
_cell.angle_beta   90.00
_cell.angle_gamma   90.00
#
_symmetry.space_group_name_H-M   'P 1'
#
loop_
_entity.id
_entity.type
_entity.pdbx_description
1 polymer ?
#
loop_
_entity_poly.entity_id
_entity_poly.type
_entity_poly.pdbx_seq_one_letter_code
_entity_poly.pdbx_strand_id
1 'polypeptide(L)'
;MLLLIPLLASLCYAVKPIIPDDDLLSFVSLPDTRALKWDVTHHDRERQAPGYWFVAPYGQITGEASTQKFHQYQVGPYIYDDNGMLIWAGSRQFEDRNVFDFRANTNMDGDTHLSFIVAWDPENEFEDRGRAVILNKHYQVEKDLISPADAHDFNMHEFNILDGGKTAVVCIYRPTLVKLGDFGRPEEESFVVSGGIAEYDIATNDLLFKWNGVDHIPIHESNSFHAWDRPQGSPGWDYVHANAVDKNAAGDYIISMRFTNTIYCVGADGNILWRLGGAESNFDQDFTFSKQHDVKFVESNGTDHVITMLNNASDEASNDEDVSSVLYIKLDTAAMTARLIKRMNRPDGQLTRLRGNAQTLPNGNTFAGWSKFGYQSEHGPDGEVLMTARFVSDRYSTYRAYKSDFVGRPLTPPDVVASVYGTSETSISTVIYVSWNGATDVARWNFYARARESSESVLIGHVEKTDFETMFIVNGYMDYITAEALDRNGDSMSKSAVHRSQIPHNWQAAGFVGSKIPSPQDPRVALAALQHASENSGNDEVDDHTAFSGTVGLFIFFLGVCTLIGGLAAAFFMCYPRRRRSYHKVRPEEDGRLGETHRLATVPE
;
A
#
# COMPACT_ATOMS: atom_id res chain seq x y z
N MET A 1 -38.88 42.68 -3.15
CA MET A 1 -38.49 41.47 -3.89
C MET A 1 -36.98 41.50 -4.15
N LEU A 2 -36.18 41.44 -3.08
CA LEU A 2 -34.75 41.81 -3.09
C LEU A 2 -33.98 41.09 -1.97
N LEU A 3 -34.21 39.78 -1.81
CA LEU A 3 -33.62 38.96 -0.72
C LEU A 3 -33.39 37.48 -1.10
N LEU A 4 -33.15 37.17 -2.38
CA LEU A 4 -33.03 35.77 -2.84
C LEU A 4 -31.81 35.48 -3.75
N ILE A 5 -30.91 36.45 -3.93
CA ILE A 5 -29.72 36.28 -4.79
C ILE A 5 -28.45 35.85 -4.03
N PRO A 6 -28.22 36.18 -2.73
CA PRO A 6 -27.01 35.68 -2.06
C PRO A 6 -27.14 34.24 -1.55
N LEU A 7 -28.34 33.65 -1.52
CA LEU A 7 -28.54 32.26 -1.06
C LEU A 7 -28.14 31.22 -2.12
N LEU A 8 -28.23 31.56 -3.41
CA LEU A 8 -27.85 30.67 -4.52
C LEU A 8 -26.34 30.64 -4.80
N ALA A 9 -25.60 31.68 -4.42
CA ALA A 9 -24.14 31.71 -4.55
C ALA A 9 -23.42 30.89 -3.46
N SER A 10 -24.09 30.60 -2.34
CA SER A 10 -23.55 29.75 -1.27
C SER A 10 -23.84 28.25 -1.45
N LEU A 11 -24.69 27.85 -2.40
CA LEU A 11 -24.97 26.44 -2.71
C LEU A 11 -24.02 25.84 -3.76
N CYS A 12 -23.22 26.64 -4.46
CA CYS A 12 -22.27 26.15 -5.46
C CYS A 12 -20.90 25.75 -4.89
N TYR A 13 -20.71 25.81 -3.57
CA TYR A 13 -19.50 25.36 -2.86
C TYR A 13 -19.82 24.21 -1.89
N ALA A 14 -20.51 23.17 -2.35
CA ALA A 14 -20.62 21.91 -1.60
C ALA A 14 -20.94 20.67 -2.45
N VAL A 15 -20.80 20.74 -3.78
CA VAL A 15 -20.74 19.51 -4.57
C VAL A 15 -19.27 19.14 -4.66
N LYS A 16 -18.79 18.34 -3.68
CA LYS A 16 -17.56 17.56 -3.91
C LYS A 16 -17.80 16.83 -5.25
N PRO A 17 -16.87 16.91 -6.22
CA PRO A 17 -17.01 16.10 -7.42
C PRO A 17 -17.25 14.66 -6.96
N ILE A 18 -18.26 14.00 -7.54
CA ILE A 18 -18.37 12.55 -7.42
C ILE A 18 -17.09 12.05 -8.07
N ILE A 19 -16.12 11.67 -7.25
CA ILE A 19 -14.90 11.02 -7.72
C ILE A 19 -15.39 9.66 -8.23
N PRO A 20 -15.18 9.33 -9.51
CA PRO A 20 -15.55 8.02 -10.03
C PRO A 20 -14.78 6.94 -9.24
N ASP A 21 -15.46 5.94 -8.69
CA ASP A 21 -14.85 4.79 -8.00
C ASP A 21 -14.32 3.72 -8.99
N ASP A 22 -14.25 4.06 -10.27
CA ASP A 22 -13.80 3.15 -11.33
C ASP A 22 -12.31 2.77 -11.20
N ASP A 23 -11.56 3.50 -10.37
CA ASP A 23 -10.17 3.25 -9.99
C ASP A 23 -10.01 2.26 -8.82
N LEU A 24 -11.12 1.85 -8.18
CA LEU A 24 -11.18 0.90 -7.07
C LEU A 24 -11.83 -0.43 -7.49
N LEU A 25 -11.43 -1.50 -6.80
CA LEU A 25 -12.09 -2.81 -6.84
C LEU A 25 -13.32 -2.80 -5.94
N SER A 26 -14.34 -3.56 -6.33
CA SER A 26 -15.55 -3.80 -5.53
C SER A 26 -15.90 -5.28 -5.64
N PHE A 27 -16.31 -5.86 -4.53
CA PHE A 27 -16.62 -7.29 -4.42
C PHE A 27 -17.99 -7.49 -3.81
N VAL A 28 -18.65 -8.58 -4.17
CA VAL A 28 -19.95 -8.95 -3.60
C VAL A 28 -19.77 -9.59 -2.22
N SER A 29 -18.79 -10.48 -2.06
CA SER A 29 -18.47 -11.17 -0.82
C SER A 29 -17.67 -10.31 0.17
N LEU A 30 -17.05 -9.21 -0.29
CA LEU A 30 -16.30 -8.25 0.54
C LEU A 30 -16.71 -6.79 0.23
N PRO A 31 -17.97 -6.40 0.51
CA PRO A 31 -18.55 -5.16 -0.01
C PRO A 31 -18.04 -3.88 0.65
N ASP A 32 -17.45 -3.96 1.85
CA ASP A 32 -16.92 -2.79 2.58
C ASP A 32 -15.51 -2.39 2.12
N THR A 33 -14.79 -3.29 1.44
CA THR A 33 -13.42 -3.07 0.98
C THR A 33 -13.41 -2.39 -0.39
N ARG A 34 -12.53 -1.40 -0.55
CA ARG A 34 -12.23 -0.75 -1.83
C ARG A 34 -10.73 -0.76 -2.06
N ALA A 35 -10.21 -1.90 -2.48
CA ALA A 35 -8.81 -2.05 -2.86
C ALA A 35 -8.51 -1.29 -4.17
N LEU A 36 -7.25 -0.93 -4.40
CA LEU A 36 -6.85 -0.18 -5.60
C LEU A 36 -6.73 -1.13 -6.80
N LYS A 37 -7.15 -0.65 -7.98
CA LYS A 37 -6.81 -1.28 -9.25
C LYS A 37 -5.38 -0.92 -9.67
N TRP A 38 -4.76 -1.80 -10.42
CA TRP A 38 -3.40 -1.64 -10.92
C TRP A 38 -3.35 -1.58 -12.45
N ASP A 39 -2.45 -0.76 -12.95
CA ASP A 39 -1.97 -0.74 -14.34
C ASP A 39 -0.58 -1.41 -14.33
N VAL A 40 -0.49 -2.63 -14.86
CA VAL A 40 0.71 -3.49 -14.80
C VAL A 40 1.21 -3.78 -16.21
N THR A 41 2.50 -3.54 -16.45
CA THR A 41 3.18 -3.89 -17.69
C THR A 41 4.35 -4.81 -17.40
N HIS A 42 4.29 -6.04 -17.93
CA HIS A 42 5.42 -6.96 -17.94
C HIS A 42 6.21 -6.79 -19.24
N HIS A 43 7.48 -6.41 -19.12
CA HIS A 43 8.41 -6.29 -20.25
C HIS A 43 9.12 -7.62 -20.51
N ASP A 44 9.46 -8.35 -19.44
CA ASP A 44 10.03 -9.69 -19.50
C ASP A 44 9.57 -10.50 -18.27
N ARG A 45 8.57 -11.36 -18.48
CA ARG A 45 7.94 -12.12 -17.39
C ARG A 45 8.77 -13.32 -16.94
N GLU A 46 9.63 -13.87 -17.81
CA GLU A 46 10.43 -15.06 -17.50
C GLU A 46 11.57 -14.74 -16.52
N ARG A 47 12.11 -13.51 -16.59
CA ARG A 47 13.17 -13.03 -15.70
C ARG A 47 12.66 -12.38 -14.41
N GLN A 48 11.37 -12.09 -14.34
CA GLN A 48 10.77 -11.50 -13.15
C GLN A 48 10.79 -12.51 -11.98
N ALA A 49 11.12 -12.04 -10.79
CA ALA A 49 11.03 -12.83 -9.58
C ALA A 49 9.56 -13.21 -9.29
N PRO A 50 9.29 -14.39 -8.70
CA PRO A 50 7.97 -14.68 -8.13
C PRO A 50 7.71 -13.81 -6.89
N GLY A 51 6.48 -13.87 -6.38
CA GLY A 51 6.10 -13.28 -5.10
C GLY A 51 4.99 -12.24 -5.19
N TYR A 52 4.58 -11.77 -4.03
CA TYR A 52 3.50 -10.81 -3.82
C TYR A 52 4.03 -9.41 -3.54
N TRP A 53 3.22 -8.40 -3.81
CA TRP A 53 3.50 -7.01 -3.48
C TRP A 53 2.87 -6.63 -2.16
N PHE A 54 3.66 -6.03 -1.28
CA PHE A 54 3.26 -5.50 0.01
C PHE A 54 3.25 -3.99 -0.09
N VAL A 55 2.06 -3.41 -0.09
CA VAL A 55 1.86 -1.96 -0.19
C VAL A 55 0.85 -1.50 0.84
N ALA A 56 0.99 -0.24 1.26
CA ALA A 56 0.01 0.39 2.13
C ALA A 56 -0.44 1.71 1.49
N PRO A 57 -1.56 1.71 0.73
CA PRO A 57 -2.07 2.91 0.10
C PRO A 57 -2.65 3.88 1.13
N TYR A 58 -2.41 5.17 0.93
CA TYR A 58 -3.02 6.27 1.67
C TYR A 58 -3.27 7.46 0.73
N GLY A 59 -4.32 8.24 1.02
CA GLY A 59 -4.62 9.47 0.27
C GLY A 59 -3.85 10.69 0.79
N GLN A 60 -3.76 10.81 2.11
CA GLN A 60 -2.99 11.85 2.81
C GLN A 60 -2.06 11.19 3.80
N ILE A 61 -0.84 11.67 3.96
CA ILE A 61 0.15 11.06 4.86
C ILE A 61 -0.22 11.27 6.33
N THR A 62 -0.75 12.44 6.68
CA THR A 62 -1.45 12.68 7.94
C THR A 62 -2.82 12.03 7.79
N GLY A 63 -3.10 10.99 8.57
CA GLY A 63 -4.38 10.28 8.51
C GLY A 63 -5.56 11.26 8.60
N GLU A 64 -6.65 10.94 7.92
CA GLU A 64 -7.84 11.78 7.97
C GLU A 64 -8.56 11.60 9.32
N ALA A 65 -8.99 12.70 9.92
CA ALA A 65 -9.81 12.64 11.14
C ALA A 65 -11.10 11.88 10.87
N SER A 66 -11.55 11.10 11.85
CA SER A 66 -12.79 10.34 11.70
C SER A 66 -13.96 11.30 11.56
N THR A 67 -14.92 10.90 10.73
CA THR A 67 -16.12 11.71 10.48
C THR A 67 -17.35 10.87 10.77
N GLN A 68 -18.49 11.52 11.02
CA GLN A 68 -19.77 10.81 11.10
C GLN A 68 -20.25 10.23 9.75
N LYS A 69 -19.46 10.39 8.68
CA LYS A 69 -19.76 9.81 7.37
C LYS A 69 -19.12 8.44 7.29
N PHE A 70 -19.88 7.48 6.75
CA PHE A 70 -19.33 6.18 6.41
C PHE A 70 -18.16 6.34 5.43
N HIS A 71 -17.03 5.72 5.78
CA HIS A 71 -15.87 5.61 4.91
C HIS A 71 -15.67 4.14 4.56
N GLN A 72 -15.46 3.86 3.28
CA GLN A 72 -15.13 2.50 2.83
C GLN A 72 -13.68 2.20 3.16
N TYR A 73 -13.34 0.93 3.37
CA TYR A 73 -11.96 0.57 3.75
C TYR A 73 -11.05 0.60 2.51
N GLN A 74 -10.33 1.70 2.31
CA GLN A 74 -9.49 1.98 1.13
C GLN A 74 -8.00 2.18 1.50
N VAL A 75 -7.71 2.38 2.79
CA VAL A 75 -6.40 2.75 3.33
C VAL A 75 -5.92 1.69 4.30
N GLY A 76 -4.61 1.44 4.33
CA GLY A 76 -4.00 0.45 5.21
C GLY A 76 -3.21 -0.58 4.43
N PRO A 77 -2.87 -1.74 5.01
CA PRO A 77 -1.97 -2.70 4.38
C PRO A 77 -2.74 -3.62 3.42
N TYR A 78 -2.21 -3.79 2.21
CA TYR A 78 -2.76 -4.64 1.16
C TYR A 78 -1.67 -5.51 0.54
N ILE A 79 -2.04 -6.75 0.23
CA ILE A 79 -1.21 -7.68 -0.52
C ILE A 79 -1.84 -7.88 -1.89
N TYR A 80 -1.03 -7.74 -2.95
CA TYR A 80 -1.41 -8.05 -4.32
C TYR A 80 -0.49 -9.11 -4.92
N ASP A 81 -0.97 -9.85 -5.92
CA ASP A 81 -0.10 -10.72 -6.72
C ASP A 81 0.71 -9.93 -7.77
N ASP A 82 1.47 -10.64 -8.58
CA ASP A 82 2.31 -10.08 -9.63
C ASP A 82 1.54 -9.45 -10.81
N ASN A 83 0.21 -9.60 -10.86
CA ASN A 83 -0.68 -8.99 -11.85
C ASN A 83 -1.55 -7.88 -11.25
N GLY A 84 -1.33 -7.52 -9.98
CA GLY A 84 -2.16 -6.53 -9.27
C GLY A 84 -3.53 -7.05 -8.83
N MET A 85 -3.74 -8.36 -8.81
CA MET A 85 -4.93 -8.97 -8.21
C MET A 85 -4.85 -8.86 -6.69
N LEU A 86 -5.95 -8.48 -6.04
CA LEU A 86 -6.01 -8.45 -4.58
C LEU A 86 -5.80 -9.86 -4.00
N ILE A 87 -5.00 -9.95 -2.95
CA ILE A 87 -4.81 -11.17 -2.15
C ILE A 87 -5.33 -10.96 -0.74
N TRP A 88 -4.95 -9.84 -0.12
CA TRP A 88 -5.38 -9.49 1.23
C TRP A 88 -5.63 -8.00 1.37
N ALA A 89 -6.74 -7.65 2.02
CA ALA A 89 -7.05 -6.30 2.48
C ALA A 89 -7.07 -6.29 4.02
N GLY A 90 -6.10 -5.62 4.63
CA GLY A 90 -6.00 -5.44 6.07
C GLY A 90 -6.62 -4.15 6.60
N SER A 91 -7.11 -3.28 5.72
CA SER A 91 -7.67 -1.96 6.05
C SER A 91 -8.73 -2.01 7.15
N ARG A 92 -9.65 -2.99 7.11
CA ARG A 92 -10.66 -3.18 8.16
C ARG A 92 -10.06 -3.54 9.53
N GLN A 93 -9.01 -4.36 9.54
CA GLN A 93 -8.36 -4.82 10.77
C GLN A 93 -7.66 -3.66 11.51
N PHE A 94 -7.24 -2.63 10.78
CA PHE A 94 -6.57 -1.45 11.32
C PHE A 94 -7.41 -0.17 11.17
N GLU A 95 -8.74 -0.32 11.09
CA GLU A 95 -9.70 0.78 11.13
C GLU A 95 -9.42 1.88 10.09
N ASP A 96 -8.97 1.48 8.90
CA ASP A 96 -8.60 2.35 7.79
C ASP A 96 -7.46 3.35 8.12
N ARG A 97 -6.68 3.08 9.15
CA ARG A 97 -5.50 3.88 9.51
C ARG A 97 -4.41 3.73 8.47
N ASN A 98 -3.68 4.82 8.27
CA ASN A 98 -2.45 4.80 7.50
C ASN A 98 -1.49 3.77 8.08
N VAL A 99 -0.91 2.97 7.19
CA VAL A 99 0.14 2.02 7.51
C VAL A 99 1.34 2.33 6.65
N PHE A 100 2.53 2.13 7.21
CA PHE A 100 3.80 2.37 6.55
C PHE A 100 4.72 1.16 6.67
N ASP A 101 5.71 1.11 5.77
CA ASP A 101 6.80 0.13 5.84
C ASP A 101 6.33 -1.35 5.87
N PHE A 102 5.31 -1.66 5.06
CA PHE A 102 4.66 -2.98 5.05
C PHE A 102 5.46 -4.03 4.29
N ARG A 103 5.94 -5.04 5.00
CA ARG A 103 6.85 -6.07 4.50
C ARG A 103 6.45 -7.47 4.96
N ALA A 104 6.94 -8.47 4.24
CA ALA A 104 7.05 -9.84 4.71
C ALA A 104 8.47 -10.11 5.20
N ASN A 105 8.57 -10.84 6.32
CA ASN A 105 9.82 -11.20 7.00
C ASN A 105 9.88 -12.72 7.10
N THR A 106 10.84 -13.32 6.41
CA THR A 106 11.07 -14.77 6.38
C THR A 106 12.26 -15.19 7.25
N ASN A 107 12.86 -14.24 7.97
CA ASN A 107 14.12 -14.38 8.68
C ASN A 107 13.95 -14.55 10.21
N MET A 108 12.74 -14.85 10.70
CA MET A 108 12.45 -14.91 12.15
C MET A 108 12.58 -16.32 12.74
N ASP A 109 11.69 -17.23 12.36
CA ASP A 109 11.56 -18.57 12.97
C ASP A 109 11.32 -19.67 11.93
N GLY A 110 11.65 -19.39 10.66
CA GLY A 110 11.41 -20.29 9.53
C GLY A 110 9.99 -20.23 8.98
N ASP A 111 9.12 -19.41 9.55
CA ASP A 111 7.83 -19.02 8.97
C ASP A 111 7.89 -17.58 8.42
N THR A 112 6.86 -17.19 7.65
CA THR A 112 6.72 -15.81 7.17
C THR A 112 5.83 -14.99 8.09
N HIS A 113 6.38 -13.87 8.54
CA HIS A 113 5.69 -12.87 9.35
C HIS A 113 5.47 -11.60 8.54
N LEU A 114 4.39 -10.90 8.81
CA LEU A 114 4.13 -9.59 8.22
C LEU A 114 4.49 -8.53 9.24
N SER A 115 5.13 -7.44 8.82
CA SER A 115 5.38 -6.31 9.71
C SER A 115 5.11 -4.99 9.03
N PHE A 116 4.69 -4.01 9.82
CA PHE A 116 4.40 -2.66 9.37
C PHE A 116 4.24 -1.71 10.56
N ILE A 117 4.18 -0.42 10.26
CA ILE A 117 3.95 0.64 11.24
C ILE A 117 2.54 1.17 11.06
N VAL A 118 1.73 1.12 12.12
CA VAL A 118 0.43 1.80 12.17
C VAL A 118 0.67 3.25 12.60
N ALA A 119 0.32 4.19 11.73
CA ALA A 119 0.44 5.63 12.00
C ALA A 119 -0.38 6.02 13.21
N TRP A 120 0.07 6.96 14.04
CA TRP A 120 -0.65 7.51 15.21
C TRP A 120 -2.13 7.85 14.95
N ASP A 121 -2.92 7.84 16.03
CA ASP A 121 -4.35 8.19 15.94
C ASP A 121 -4.51 9.71 16.04
N PRO A 122 -5.01 10.40 15.00
CA PRO A 122 -5.24 11.84 15.04
C PRO A 122 -6.25 12.28 16.10
N GLU A 123 -7.15 11.39 16.55
CA GLU A 123 -8.19 11.72 17.53
C GLU A 123 -7.73 11.48 18.98
N ASN A 124 -6.74 10.61 19.18
CA ASN A 124 -6.25 10.20 20.50
C ASN A 124 -4.73 10.35 20.61
N GLU A 125 -4.21 11.47 20.11
CA GLU A 125 -2.79 11.67 19.81
C GLU A 125 -1.83 11.54 21.01
N PHE A 126 -2.36 11.71 22.23
CA PHE A 126 -1.63 11.60 23.49
C PHE A 126 -1.58 10.15 24.00
N GLU A 127 -2.51 9.30 23.57
CA GLU A 127 -2.64 7.91 24.01
C GLU A 127 -2.11 6.93 22.95
N ASP A 128 -2.31 7.23 21.66
CA ASP A 128 -1.84 6.42 20.54
C ASP A 128 -0.85 7.21 19.68
N ARG A 129 0.44 7.04 20.00
CA ARG A 129 1.57 7.62 19.29
C ARG A 129 2.04 6.77 18.10
N GLY A 130 1.20 5.87 17.60
CA GLY A 130 1.57 4.88 16.60
C GLY A 130 2.36 3.71 17.20
N ARG A 131 2.45 2.63 16.43
CA ARG A 131 3.14 1.39 16.85
C ARG A 131 3.59 0.58 15.64
N ALA A 132 4.64 -0.20 15.82
CA ALA A 132 4.96 -1.29 14.91
C ALA A 132 4.16 -2.54 15.29
N VAL A 133 3.70 -3.27 14.28
CA VAL A 133 2.89 -4.48 14.40
C VAL A 133 3.62 -5.62 13.70
N ILE A 134 3.61 -6.81 14.31
CA ILE A 134 4.01 -8.07 13.68
C ILE A 134 2.80 -9.00 13.65
N LEU A 135 2.41 -9.46 12.45
CA LEU A 135 1.40 -10.48 12.25
C LEU A 135 2.04 -11.80 11.83
N ASN A 136 1.43 -12.91 12.23
CA ASN A 136 1.74 -14.20 11.61
C ASN A 136 1.04 -14.38 10.26
N LYS A 137 1.32 -15.51 9.60
CA LYS A 137 0.66 -15.95 8.37
C LYS A 137 -0.87 -16.11 8.43
N HIS A 138 -1.44 -16.12 9.64
CA HIS A 138 -2.88 -16.15 9.87
C HIS A 138 -3.50 -14.74 9.99
N TYR A 139 -2.69 -13.69 9.79
CA TYR A 139 -3.04 -12.28 9.96
C TYR A 139 -3.40 -11.87 11.40
N GLN A 140 -2.98 -12.67 12.38
CA GLN A 140 -3.19 -12.34 13.79
C GLN A 140 -1.99 -11.57 14.33
N VAL A 141 -2.26 -10.53 15.12
CA VAL A 141 -1.22 -9.76 15.82
C VAL A 141 -0.52 -10.66 16.83
N GLU A 142 0.78 -10.84 16.67
CA GLU A 142 1.63 -11.56 17.63
C GLU A 142 2.35 -10.60 18.56
N LYS A 143 2.73 -9.43 18.03
CA LYS A 143 3.53 -8.46 18.76
C LYS A 143 3.24 -7.03 18.32
N ASP A 144 3.25 -6.13 19.29
CA ASP A 144 3.32 -4.69 19.10
C ASP A 144 4.60 -4.12 19.75
N LEU A 145 5.23 -3.18 19.07
CA LEU A 145 6.32 -2.35 19.59
C LEU A 145 5.85 -0.90 19.64
N ILE A 146 6.06 -0.25 20.78
CA ILE A 146 5.68 1.15 21.01
C ILE A 146 6.91 2.04 21.09
N SER A 147 6.72 3.31 20.77
CA SER A 147 7.81 4.29 20.79
C SER A 147 8.32 4.52 22.23
N PRO A 148 9.62 4.82 22.44
CA PRO A 148 10.12 5.18 23.76
C PRO A 148 9.37 6.40 24.31
N ALA A 149 9.28 6.51 25.63
CA ALA A 149 8.53 7.60 26.26
C ALA A 149 9.03 9.00 25.84
N ASP A 150 10.33 9.13 25.59
CA ASP A 150 11.00 10.38 25.22
C ASP A 150 11.08 10.64 23.71
N ALA A 151 10.54 9.75 22.89
CA ALA A 151 10.36 9.97 21.47
C ALA A 151 9.05 10.73 21.21
N HIS A 152 9.01 11.46 20.10
CA HIS A 152 7.82 12.19 19.66
C HIS A 152 6.66 11.22 19.36
N ASP A 153 6.90 10.24 18.50
CA ASP A 153 5.96 9.21 18.06
C ASP A 153 6.70 7.94 17.60
N PHE A 154 5.98 6.88 17.26
CA PHE A 154 6.58 5.76 16.54
C PHE A 154 6.85 6.23 15.12
N ASN A 155 8.11 6.48 14.82
CA ASN A 155 8.52 7.06 13.55
C ASN A 155 8.08 6.16 12.39
N MET A 156 7.41 6.76 11.41
CA MET A 156 6.81 6.04 10.27
C MET A 156 7.81 5.47 9.25
N HIS A 157 9.08 5.87 9.31
CA HIS A 157 10.02 5.70 8.21
C HIS A 157 10.72 4.33 8.22
N GLU A 158 10.93 3.73 9.40
CA GLU A 158 11.65 2.46 9.49
C GLU A 158 11.24 1.61 10.70
N PHE A 159 10.87 0.37 10.41
CA PHE A 159 10.73 -0.74 11.34
C PHE A 159 11.40 -2.00 10.79
N ASN A 160 12.71 -2.09 10.94
CA ASN A 160 13.52 -3.13 10.33
C ASN A 160 13.77 -4.30 11.28
N ILE A 161 13.09 -5.43 11.05
CA ILE A 161 13.38 -6.69 11.73
C ILE A 161 14.69 -7.26 11.18
N LEU A 162 15.70 -7.36 12.04
CA LEU A 162 17.02 -7.82 11.66
C LEU A 162 17.09 -9.34 11.51
N ASP A 163 18.13 -9.81 10.84
CA ASP A 163 18.36 -11.24 10.58
C ASP A 163 18.33 -12.09 11.85
N GLY A 164 17.56 -13.17 11.79
CA GLY A 164 17.25 -14.03 12.93
C GLY A 164 16.03 -13.58 13.74
N GLY A 165 15.42 -12.44 13.42
CA GLY A 165 14.11 -12.00 13.93
C GLY A 165 14.02 -11.74 15.43
N LYS A 166 15.16 -11.59 16.11
CA LYS A 166 15.20 -11.35 17.56
C LYS A 166 15.13 -9.89 17.91
N THR A 167 15.69 -9.03 17.06
CA THR A 167 15.74 -7.60 17.29
C THR A 167 15.22 -6.83 16.08
N ALA A 168 14.76 -5.61 16.34
CA ALA A 168 14.38 -4.68 15.30
C ALA A 168 15.01 -3.31 15.54
N VAL A 169 15.43 -2.66 14.46
CA VAL A 169 15.91 -1.28 14.48
C VAL A 169 14.86 -0.33 13.90
N VAL A 170 14.75 0.85 14.51
CA VAL A 170 13.79 1.89 14.12
C VAL A 170 14.47 3.25 14.09
N CYS A 171 13.94 4.16 13.26
CA CYS A 171 14.25 5.57 13.38
C CYS A 171 13.52 6.17 14.59
N ILE A 172 14.10 7.18 15.22
CA ILE A 172 13.44 7.95 16.29
C ILE A 172 13.60 9.44 16.06
N TYR A 173 12.52 10.18 16.29
CA TYR A 173 12.53 11.64 16.38
C TYR A 173 12.39 12.13 17.82
N ARG A 174 13.26 13.06 18.24
CA ARG A 174 13.21 13.71 19.56
C ARG A 174 13.30 15.23 19.47
N PRO A 175 12.33 15.97 20.01
CA PRO A 175 12.47 17.40 20.21
C PRO A 175 13.60 17.69 21.21
N THR A 176 14.61 18.43 20.78
CA THR A 176 15.78 18.79 21.59
C THR A 176 16.00 20.29 21.53
N LEU A 177 16.20 20.92 22.69
CA LEU A 177 16.57 22.34 22.77
C LEU A 177 18.07 22.49 22.56
N VAL A 178 18.47 23.32 21.59
CA VAL A 178 19.86 23.55 21.22
C VAL A 178 20.18 25.04 21.20
N LYS A 179 21.44 25.37 21.50
CA LYS A 179 21.96 26.75 21.41
C LYS A 179 22.36 27.08 19.98
N LEU A 180 22.12 28.31 19.55
CA LEU A 180 22.47 28.80 18.21
C LEU A 180 23.83 29.51 18.16
N GLY A 181 24.72 29.21 19.12
CA GLY A 181 26.06 29.80 19.22
C GLY A 181 26.89 29.63 17.95
N ASP A 182 26.84 28.45 17.34
CA ASP A 182 27.56 28.13 16.10
C ASP A 182 27.10 28.98 14.89
N PHE A 183 25.92 29.60 14.99
CA PHE A 183 25.37 30.52 14.00
C PHE A 183 25.58 31.99 14.37
N GLY A 184 26.46 32.29 15.33
CA GLY A 184 26.73 33.64 15.80
C GLY A 184 25.62 34.23 16.68
N ARG A 185 24.74 33.37 17.23
CA ARG A 185 23.58 33.74 18.06
C ARG A 185 23.63 33.04 19.43
N PRO A 186 24.66 33.31 20.25
CA PRO A 186 24.92 32.55 21.48
C PRO A 186 23.87 32.71 22.59
N GLU A 187 23.08 33.79 22.54
CA GLU A 187 22.00 34.07 23.50
C GLU A 187 20.65 33.47 23.07
N GLU A 188 20.59 32.80 21.91
CA GLU A 188 19.35 32.23 21.36
C GLU A 188 19.38 30.71 21.41
N GLU A 189 18.22 30.13 21.72
CA GLU A 189 17.98 28.70 21.73
C GLU A 189 16.80 28.38 20.83
N SER A 190 16.86 27.25 20.13
CA SER A 190 15.76 26.74 19.29
C SER A 190 15.54 25.28 19.62
N PHE A 191 14.29 24.83 19.54
CA PHE A 191 14.05 23.40 19.39
C PHE A 191 14.47 22.95 17.98
N VAL A 192 15.03 21.75 17.92
CA VAL A 192 15.24 20.95 16.71
C VAL A 192 14.70 19.55 16.94
N VAL A 193 14.29 18.88 15.87
CA VAL A 193 13.97 17.46 15.89
C VAL A 193 15.25 16.70 15.57
N SER A 194 15.76 15.93 16.53
CA SER A 194 16.88 15.05 16.30
C SER A 194 16.42 13.76 15.64
N GLY A 195 17.18 13.30 14.64
CA GLY A 195 17.07 11.96 14.08
C GLY A 195 17.98 11.00 14.84
N GLY A 196 17.49 9.79 15.10
CA GLY A 196 18.24 8.80 15.88
C GLY A 196 17.85 7.36 15.60
N ILE A 197 18.45 6.46 16.35
CA ILE A 197 18.28 5.00 16.23
C ILE A 197 17.77 4.46 17.57
N ALA A 198 16.87 3.48 17.52
CA ALA A 198 16.72 2.50 18.59
C ALA A 198 16.78 1.09 18.05
N GLU A 199 17.30 0.19 18.88
CA GLU A 199 17.16 -1.25 18.69
C GLU A 199 16.38 -1.85 19.85
N TYR A 200 15.43 -2.71 19.52
CA TYR A 200 14.58 -3.42 20.46
C TYR A 200 14.82 -4.91 20.40
N ASP A 201 14.76 -5.59 21.53
CA ASP A 201 14.46 -7.01 21.59
C ASP A 201 12.95 -7.21 21.37
N ILE A 202 12.59 -7.96 20.31
CA ILE A 202 11.19 -8.12 19.89
C ILE A 202 10.41 -8.95 20.92
N ALA A 203 11.03 -9.93 21.58
CA ALA A 203 10.34 -10.79 22.53
C ALA A 203 9.94 -10.02 23.79
N THR A 204 10.83 -9.17 24.31
CA THR A 204 10.71 -8.48 25.59
C THR A 204 10.21 -7.04 25.49
N ASN A 205 10.34 -6.40 24.32
CA ASN A 205 10.23 -4.95 24.12
C ASN A 205 11.32 -4.13 24.84
N ASP A 206 12.41 -4.76 25.27
CA ASP A 206 13.52 -4.05 25.89
C ASP A 206 14.33 -3.26 24.87
N LEU A 207 14.70 -2.04 25.24
CA LEU A 207 15.57 -1.19 24.44
C LEU A 207 17.03 -1.62 24.62
N LEU A 208 17.65 -2.13 23.56
CA LEU A 208 19.02 -2.65 23.57
C LEU A 208 20.06 -1.58 23.23
N PHE A 209 19.71 -0.68 22.32
CA PHE A 209 20.58 0.40 21.87
C PHE A 209 19.75 1.65 21.58
N LYS A 210 20.35 2.81 21.81
CA LYS A 210 19.75 4.10 21.51
C LYS A 210 20.84 5.11 21.17
N TRP A 211 20.63 5.81 20.07
CA TRP A 211 21.55 6.82 19.57
C TRP A 211 20.79 8.07 19.17
N ASN A 212 21.38 9.24 19.45
CA ASN A 212 20.74 10.54 19.25
C ASN A 212 21.63 11.44 18.39
N GLY A 213 21.17 11.78 17.19
CA GLY A 213 22.01 12.47 16.22
C GLY A 213 22.46 13.87 16.65
N VAL A 214 21.72 14.56 17.51
CA VAL A 214 22.09 15.91 17.96
C VAL A 214 23.39 15.96 18.78
N ASP A 215 23.78 14.83 19.39
CA ASP A 215 25.01 14.72 20.16
C ASP A 215 26.25 14.56 19.26
N HIS A 216 26.05 14.29 17.96
CA HIS A 216 27.11 13.91 17.02
C HIS A 216 27.09 14.67 15.68
N ILE A 217 25.93 15.20 15.27
CA ILE A 217 25.70 15.87 13.98
C ILE A 217 25.40 17.35 14.26
N PRO A 218 26.36 18.25 14.01
CA PRO A 218 26.15 19.69 14.10
C PRO A 218 25.04 20.17 13.17
N ILE A 219 24.32 21.21 13.59
CA ILE A 219 23.17 21.75 12.84
C ILE A 219 23.59 22.32 11.47
N HIS A 220 24.84 22.79 11.33
CA HIS A 220 25.33 23.35 10.07
C HIS A 220 25.54 22.30 8.96
N GLU A 221 25.54 21.00 9.28
CA GLU A 221 25.50 19.93 8.28
C GLU A 221 24.14 19.88 7.56
N SER A 222 23.10 20.49 8.14
CA SER A 222 21.76 20.55 7.56
C SER A 222 21.67 21.48 6.35
N ASN A 223 20.99 21.02 5.31
CA ASN A 223 20.53 21.85 4.19
C ASN A 223 19.12 22.43 4.40
N SER A 224 18.42 22.04 5.47
CA SER A 224 17.06 22.49 5.82
C SER A 224 17.02 23.52 6.95
N PHE A 225 18.17 23.84 7.57
CA PHE A 225 18.32 24.89 8.56
C PHE A 225 19.36 25.93 8.09
N HIS A 226 19.05 27.21 8.28
CA HIS A 226 19.96 28.32 7.96
C HIS A 226 20.19 29.22 9.17
N ALA A 227 21.35 29.90 9.20
CA ALA A 227 21.74 30.79 10.30
C ALA A 227 20.72 31.91 10.61
N TRP A 228 19.97 32.35 9.60
CA TRP A 228 18.94 33.39 9.70
C TRP A 228 17.55 32.86 10.08
N ASP A 229 17.38 31.54 10.19
CA ASP A 229 16.09 30.95 10.58
C ASP A 229 15.76 31.30 12.02
N ARG A 230 14.51 31.70 12.25
CA ARG A 230 14.05 32.09 13.59
C ARG A 230 14.00 30.85 14.50
N PRO A 231 14.26 31.00 15.80
CA PRO A 231 14.12 29.89 16.72
C PRO A 231 12.67 29.41 16.73
N GLN A 232 12.48 28.09 16.85
CA GLN A 232 11.17 27.46 16.95
C GLN A 232 10.98 26.87 18.35
N GLY A 233 9.71 26.84 18.79
CA GLY A 233 9.30 26.04 19.95
C GLY A 233 9.23 24.55 19.59
N SER A 234 8.99 23.69 20.58
CA SER A 234 8.79 22.26 20.37
C SER A 234 7.68 22.00 19.33
N PRO A 235 7.86 21.07 18.38
CA PRO A 235 8.96 20.10 18.31
C PRO A 235 10.25 20.62 17.65
N GLY A 236 10.22 21.79 17.04
CA GLY A 236 11.40 22.47 16.49
C GLY A 236 11.61 22.29 14.99
N TRP A 237 12.77 22.71 14.50
CA TRP A 237 13.18 22.47 13.12
C TRP A 237 13.58 21.01 12.92
N ASP A 238 12.99 20.34 11.93
CA ASP A 238 13.58 19.09 11.43
C ASP A 238 14.83 19.42 10.60
N TYR A 239 16.00 19.20 11.21
CA TYR A 239 17.28 19.56 10.60
C TYR A 239 17.98 18.38 9.92
N VAL A 240 17.59 17.13 10.22
CA VAL A 240 18.26 15.94 9.66
C VAL A 240 17.33 14.98 8.94
N HIS A 241 16.08 14.84 9.40
CA HIS A 241 15.07 13.98 8.82
C HIS A 241 15.55 12.54 8.56
N ALA A 242 15.71 11.76 9.65
CA ALA A 242 16.08 10.35 9.58
C ALA A 242 14.97 9.50 8.95
N ASN A 243 15.28 8.79 7.88
CA ASN A 243 14.26 8.08 7.08
C ASN A 243 14.58 6.61 6.75
N ALA A 244 15.73 6.10 7.19
CA ALA A 244 16.09 4.69 7.07
C ALA A 244 17.21 4.35 8.05
N VAL A 245 17.16 3.14 8.60
CA VAL A 245 18.24 2.55 9.38
C VAL A 245 18.40 1.07 9.06
N ASP A 246 19.65 0.62 9.06
CA ASP A 246 20.02 -0.78 8.92
C ASP A 246 21.25 -1.12 9.76
N LYS A 247 21.50 -2.41 10.02
CA LYS A 247 22.58 -2.87 10.89
C LYS A 247 23.32 -4.04 10.26
N ASN A 248 24.65 -4.01 10.28
CA ASN A 248 25.48 -5.12 9.82
C ASN A 248 25.74 -6.16 10.94
N ALA A 249 26.39 -7.27 10.57
CA ALA A 249 26.75 -8.33 11.51
C ALA A 249 27.85 -7.92 12.53
N ALA A 250 28.61 -6.86 12.26
CA ALA A 250 29.60 -6.32 13.19
C ALA A 250 28.97 -5.47 14.32
N GLY A 251 27.70 -5.09 14.15
CA GLY A 251 26.99 -4.25 15.10
C GLY A 251 26.98 -2.76 14.73
N ASP A 252 27.50 -2.40 13.56
CA ASP A 252 27.47 -1.03 13.05
C ASP A 252 26.15 -0.76 12.34
N TYR A 253 25.64 0.45 12.53
CA TYR A 253 24.41 0.92 11.93
C TYR A 253 24.73 1.88 10.79
N ILE A 254 23.94 1.84 9.73
CA ILE A 254 23.86 2.94 8.76
C ILE A 254 22.52 3.62 8.90
N ILE A 255 22.53 4.95 8.93
CA ILE A 255 21.32 5.78 9.03
C ILE A 255 21.34 6.84 7.93
N SER A 256 20.21 6.94 7.23
CA SER A 256 20.00 7.96 6.20
C SER A 256 19.35 9.20 6.80
N MET A 257 19.97 10.35 6.57
CA MET A 257 19.45 11.66 6.96
C MET A 257 19.19 12.49 5.69
N ARG A 258 17.91 12.70 5.38
CA ARG A 258 17.47 13.34 4.15
C ARG A 258 17.94 14.80 4.08
N PHE A 259 17.86 15.54 5.19
CA PHE A 259 18.17 16.97 5.26
C PHE A 259 19.65 17.29 5.49
N THR A 260 20.53 16.29 5.42
CA THR A 260 21.97 16.52 5.28
C THR A 260 22.52 15.99 3.96
N ASN A 261 21.71 15.25 3.18
CA ASN A 261 22.15 14.46 2.03
C ASN A 261 23.28 13.46 2.40
N THR A 262 23.23 12.90 3.61
CA THR A 262 24.32 12.08 4.15
C THR A 262 23.80 10.74 4.66
N ILE A 263 24.58 9.68 4.39
CA ILE A 263 24.51 8.41 5.12
C ILE A 263 25.59 8.42 6.20
N TYR A 264 25.19 8.21 7.45
CA TYR A 264 26.11 8.09 8.58
C TYR A 264 26.26 6.63 8.96
N CYS A 265 27.49 6.17 9.17
CA CYS A 265 27.74 4.91 9.86
C CYS A 265 28.06 5.18 11.33
N VAL A 266 27.29 4.54 12.20
CA VAL A 266 27.39 4.65 13.65
C VAL A 266 27.88 3.32 14.19
N GLY A 267 29.02 3.32 14.87
CA GLY A 267 29.55 2.12 15.51
C GLY A 267 28.70 1.67 16.69
N ALA A 268 28.89 0.43 17.12
CA ALA A 268 28.21 -0.11 18.31
C ALA A 268 28.48 0.69 19.60
N ASP A 269 29.55 1.50 19.64
CA ASP A 269 29.88 2.42 20.73
C ASP A 269 29.19 3.79 20.64
N GLY A 270 28.40 4.02 19.58
CA GLY A 270 27.68 5.27 19.32
C GLY A 270 28.49 6.34 18.58
N ASN A 271 29.76 6.11 18.24
CA ASN A 271 30.54 7.07 17.49
C ASN A 271 30.25 7.00 15.99
N ILE A 272 30.26 8.15 15.30
CA ILE A 272 30.19 8.18 13.84
C ILE A 272 31.54 7.69 13.30
N LEU A 273 31.52 6.55 12.59
CA LEU A 273 32.70 5.94 11.97
C LEU A 273 33.02 6.63 10.64
N TRP A 274 32.00 6.95 9.85
CA TRP A 274 32.14 7.66 8.59
C TRP A 274 30.84 8.34 8.14
N ARG A 275 30.98 9.32 7.25
CA ARG A 275 29.93 10.08 6.56
C ARG A 275 30.10 9.90 5.06
N LEU A 276 29.07 9.43 4.37
CA LEU A 276 29.02 9.38 2.91
C LEU A 276 28.06 10.46 2.40
N GLY A 277 28.55 11.35 1.54
CA GLY A 277 27.77 12.47 1.01
C GLY A 277 27.71 13.67 1.96
N GLY A 278 26.86 14.64 1.59
CA GLY A 278 26.65 15.87 2.33
C GLY A 278 27.87 16.79 2.41
N ALA A 279 27.81 17.76 3.33
CA ALA A 279 28.81 18.81 3.49
C ALA A 279 30.16 18.30 4.04
N GLU A 280 30.14 17.22 4.83
CA GLU A 280 31.27 16.70 5.60
C GLU A 280 31.62 15.25 5.21
N SER A 281 31.46 14.89 3.93
CA SER A 281 31.76 13.54 3.43
C SER A 281 33.21 13.14 3.72
N ASN A 282 33.43 11.89 4.16
CA ASN A 282 34.76 11.33 4.33
C ASN A 282 35.30 10.68 3.06
N PHE A 283 34.45 10.42 2.07
CA PHE A 283 34.81 9.61 0.90
C PHE A 283 35.18 10.48 -0.31
N ASP A 284 36.21 10.05 -1.03
CA ASP A 284 36.37 10.38 -2.45
C ASP A 284 35.34 9.56 -3.25
N GLN A 285 34.32 10.23 -3.81
CA GLN A 285 33.21 9.60 -4.52
C GLN A 285 33.10 10.03 -5.99
N ASP A 286 32.71 9.11 -6.88
CA ASP A 286 32.57 9.35 -8.33
C ASP A 286 31.12 9.59 -8.79
N PHE A 287 30.21 9.80 -7.85
CA PHE A 287 28.78 9.99 -8.07
C PHE A 287 28.20 11.04 -7.14
N THR A 288 26.97 11.46 -7.41
CA THR A 288 26.16 12.33 -6.55
C THR A 288 24.88 11.63 -6.16
N PHE A 289 24.33 12.03 -5.01
CA PHE A 289 22.98 11.71 -4.58
C PHE A 289 22.48 12.80 -3.63
N SER A 290 21.17 12.92 -3.47
CA SER A 290 20.56 13.81 -2.49
C SER A 290 19.15 13.36 -2.11
N LYS A 291 18.69 13.80 -0.93
CA LYS A 291 17.36 13.54 -0.39
C LYS A 291 16.99 12.05 -0.37
N GLN A 292 18.01 11.21 -0.19
CA GLN A 292 17.97 9.76 -0.35
C GLN A 292 17.10 9.06 0.71
N HIS A 293 16.60 7.88 0.38
CA HIS A 293 15.77 7.04 1.23
C HIS A 293 16.23 5.58 1.20
N ASP A 294 15.79 4.83 2.22
CA ASP A 294 15.91 3.36 2.30
C ASP A 294 17.34 2.84 2.06
N VAL A 295 18.30 3.39 2.81
CA VAL A 295 19.66 2.85 2.77
C VAL A 295 19.70 1.48 3.45
N LYS A 296 20.30 0.47 2.78
CA LYS A 296 20.47 -0.88 3.31
C LYS A 296 21.88 -1.42 3.01
N PHE A 297 22.41 -2.24 3.91
CA PHE A 297 23.58 -3.06 3.61
C PHE A 297 23.17 -4.16 2.63
N VAL A 298 23.93 -4.31 1.55
CA VAL A 298 23.84 -5.46 0.63
C VAL A 298 24.93 -6.46 0.99
N GLU A 299 26.14 -5.96 1.24
CA GLU A 299 27.29 -6.72 1.72
C GLU A 299 28.07 -5.87 2.72
N SER A 300 28.65 -6.49 3.75
CA SER A 300 29.41 -5.77 4.78
C SER A 300 30.46 -6.71 5.36
N ASN A 301 31.74 -6.48 5.03
CA ASN A 301 32.84 -7.34 5.44
C ASN A 301 34.10 -6.52 5.75
N GLY A 302 34.39 -6.38 7.04
CA GLY A 302 35.55 -5.60 7.50
C GLY A 302 35.42 -4.15 7.03
N THR A 303 36.32 -3.71 6.15
CA THR A 303 36.36 -2.35 5.60
C THR A 303 35.69 -2.21 4.24
N ASP A 304 35.26 -3.31 3.62
CA ASP A 304 34.56 -3.32 2.34
C ASP A 304 33.05 -3.46 2.60
N HIS A 305 32.27 -2.52 2.07
CA HIS A 305 30.81 -2.57 2.13
C HIS A 305 30.19 -2.34 0.75
N VAL A 306 29.03 -2.92 0.51
CA VAL A 306 28.13 -2.55 -0.57
C VAL A 306 26.81 -2.14 0.05
N ILE A 307 26.36 -0.93 -0.27
CA ILE A 307 25.07 -0.41 0.18
C ILE A 307 24.16 -0.15 -1.02
N THR A 308 22.85 -0.26 -0.80
CA THR A 308 21.82 0.18 -1.73
C THR A 308 21.06 1.35 -1.14
N MET A 309 20.54 2.24 -1.98
CA MET A 309 19.63 3.31 -1.58
C MET A 309 18.77 3.77 -2.75
N LEU A 310 17.66 4.41 -2.44
CA LEU A 310 16.91 5.21 -3.39
C LEU A 310 17.43 6.65 -3.38
N ASN A 311 18.02 7.09 -4.50
CA ASN A 311 18.39 8.48 -4.73
C ASN A 311 17.20 9.23 -5.34
N ASN A 312 16.45 9.94 -4.48
CA ASN A 312 15.33 10.77 -4.89
C ASN A 312 15.80 11.94 -5.77
N ALA A 313 16.94 12.55 -5.43
CA ALA A 313 17.52 13.70 -6.14
C ALA A 313 16.59 14.92 -6.28
N SER A 314 15.47 14.94 -5.56
CA SER A 314 14.44 15.96 -5.68
C SER A 314 13.63 16.03 -4.39
N ASP A 315 13.11 17.21 -4.09
CA ASP A 315 12.17 17.49 -3.00
C ASP A 315 11.16 18.55 -3.46
N GLU A 316 10.35 19.07 -2.55
CA GLU A 316 9.34 20.12 -2.79
C GLU A 316 9.93 21.45 -3.29
N ALA A 317 11.21 21.72 -3.01
CA ALA A 317 11.88 22.98 -3.28
C ALA A 317 12.78 22.96 -4.52
N SER A 318 13.42 21.83 -4.83
CA SER A 318 14.55 21.74 -5.75
C SER A 318 14.77 20.33 -6.31
N ASN A 319 15.33 20.28 -7.51
CA ASN A 319 15.79 19.06 -8.18
C ASN A 319 17.29 19.17 -8.42
N ASP A 320 18.05 18.17 -7.99
CA ASP A 320 19.52 18.11 -8.15
C ASP A 320 19.92 17.19 -9.32
N GLU A 321 19.03 16.30 -9.75
CA GLU A 321 19.15 15.50 -10.98
C GLU A 321 17.82 15.50 -11.75
N ASP A 322 17.86 15.07 -13.01
CA ASP A 322 16.67 15.02 -13.88
C ASP A 322 15.79 13.77 -13.66
N VAL A 323 16.37 12.71 -13.09
CA VAL A 323 15.71 11.42 -12.87
C VAL A 323 16.14 10.81 -11.54
N SER A 324 15.19 10.26 -10.79
CA SER A 324 15.51 9.51 -9.58
C SER A 324 16.04 8.14 -9.93
N SER A 325 16.83 7.55 -9.06
CA SER A 325 17.44 6.25 -9.34
C SER A 325 17.65 5.42 -8.09
N VAL A 326 17.72 4.10 -8.27
CA VAL A 326 18.32 3.20 -7.28
C VAL A 326 19.82 3.18 -7.51
N LEU A 327 20.60 3.33 -6.44
CA LEU A 327 22.06 3.28 -6.48
C LEU A 327 22.56 2.10 -5.65
N TYR A 328 23.50 1.34 -6.22
CA TYR A 328 24.37 0.44 -5.48
C TYR A 328 25.76 1.03 -5.45
N ILE A 329 26.33 1.12 -4.25
CA ILE A 329 27.59 1.83 -4.00
C ILE A 329 28.52 0.89 -3.25
N LYS A 330 29.73 0.73 -3.77
CA LYS A 330 30.82 0.07 -3.06
C LYS A 330 31.61 1.09 -2.24
N LEU A 331 31.86 0.77 -0.98
CA LEU A 331 32.62 1.57 -0.03
C LEU A 331 33.88 0.80 0.38
N ASP A 332 35.02 1.48 0.36
CA ASP A 332 36.25 1.07 1.03
C ASP A 332 36.52 2.08 2.15
N THR A 333 36.29 1.67 3.39
CA THR A 333 36.44 2.52 4.58
C THR A 333 37.89 2.60 5.08
N ALA A 334 38.80 1.76 4.55
CA ALA A 334 40.22 1.89 4.83
C ALA A 334 40.86 2.97 3.95
N ALA A 335 40.51 2.99 2.67
CA ALA A 335 40.96 4.00 1.71
C ALA A 335 40.08 5.25 1.68
N MET A 336 38.89 5.20 2.30
CA MET A 336 37.85 6.22 2.22
C MET A 336 37.49 6.57 0.77
N THR A 337 37.19 5.53 -0.03
CA THR A 337 36.70 5.70 -1.40
C THR A 337 35.30 5.09 -1.57
N ALA A 338 34.46 5.77 -2.33
CA ALA A 338 33.12 5.31 -2.67
C ALA A 338 32.96 5.28 -4.19
N ARG A 339 32.46 4.17 -4.73
CA ARG A 339 32.30 3.98 -6.17
C ARG A 339 30.90 3.51 -6.50
N LEU A 340 30.27 4.16 -7.47
CA LEU A 340 28.98 3.72 -7.99
C LEU A 340 29.18 2.43 -8.80
N ILE A 341 28.51 1.35 -8.40
CA ILE A 341 28.58 0.07 -9.12
C ILE A 341 27.35 -0.20 -9.98
N LYS A 342 26.17 0.31 -9.59
CA LYS A 342 24.94 0.18 -10.37
C LYS A 342 24.04 1.38 -10.16
N ARG A 343 23.43 1.84 -11.25
CA ARG A 343 22.37 2.86 -11.24
C ARG A 343 21.21 2.37 -12.07
N MET A 344 20.02 2.33 -11.49
CA MET A 344 18.77 2.04 -12.20
C MET A 344 17.90 3.28 -12.15
N ASN A 345 17.70 3.93 -13.29
CA ASN A 345 16.84 5.09 -13.36
C ASN A 345 15.38 4.67 -13.22
N ARG A 346 14.57 5.55 -12.64
CA ARG A 346 13.12 5.43 -12.64
C ARG A 346 12.62 5.25 -14.08
N PRO A 347 11.86 4.18 -14.42
CA PRO A 347 11.63 3.81 -15.83
C PRO A 347 10.89 4.84 -16.68
N ASP A 348 10.04 5.68 -16.07
CA ASP A 348 9.30 6.75 -16.74
C ASP A 348 10.13 8.04 -16.95
N GLY A 349 11.40 8.05 -16.53
CA GLY A 349 12.28 9.22 -16.65
C GLY A 349 11.92 10.37 -15.72
N GLN A 350 11.10 10.15 -14.69
CA GLN A 350 10.67 11.19 -13.75
C GLN A 350 11.44 11.17 -12.43
N LEU A 351 11.02 12.04 -11.51
CA LEU A 351 11.53 12.14 -10.16
C LEU A 351 10.51 11.57 -9.16
N THR A 352 10.99 10.82 -8.18
CA THR A 352 10.30 10.55 -6.92
C THR A 352 10.77 11.56 -5.88
N ARG A 353 9.98 12.59 -5.63
CA ARG A 353 10.40 13.72 -4.77
C ARG A 353 10.55 13.36 -3.29
N LEU A 354 9.88 12.29 -2.84
CA LEU A 354 9.79 11.91 -1.44
C LEU A 354 9.62 10.38 -1.36
N ARG A 355 10.08 9.77 -0.26
CA ARG A 355 9.78 8.37 0.09
C ARG A 355 10.32 7.37 -0.94
N GLY A 356 9.83 6.14 -0.85
CA GLY A 356 10.20 5.02 -1.70
C GLY A 356 11.30 4.16 -1.09
N ASN A 357 11.62 3.08 -1.81
CA ASN A 357 12.58 2.08 -1.37
C ASN A 357 13.23 1.34 -2.53
N ALA A 358 14.31 0.63 -2.22
CA ALA A 358 14.98 -0.29 -3.13
C ALA A 358 15.29 -1.61 -2.41
N GLN A 359 14.72 -2.70 -2.91
CA GLN A 359 14.89 -4.04 -2.36
C GLN A 359 15.66 -4.93 -3.34
N THR A 360 16.77 -5.51 -2.88
CA THR A 360 17.44 -6.61 -3.60
C THR A 360 16.64 -7.90 -3.39
N LEU A 361 16.27 -8.57 -4.48
CA LEU A 361 15.52 -9.84 -4.46
C LEU A 361 16.46 -11.05 -4.48
N PRO A 362 16.03 -12.24 -4.03
CA PRO A 362 16.87 -13.44 -3.96
C PRO A 362 17.48 -13.89 -5.31
N ASN A 363 16.85 -13.56 -6.44
CA ASN A 363 17.35 -13.88 -7.77
C ASN A 363 18.33 -12.83 -8.33
N GLY A 364 18.71 -11.82 -7.54
CA GLY A 364 19.59 -10.71 -7.93
C GLY A 364 18.88 -9.57 -8.66
N ASN A 365 17.57 -9.63 -8.85
CA ASN A 365 16.78 -8.50 -9.33
C ASN A 365 16.68 -7.42 -8.25
N THR A 366 16.26 -6.23 -8.68
CA THR A 366 15.98 -5.10 -7.77
C THR A 366 14.54 -4.66 -7.95
N PHE A 367 13.79 -4.67 -6.87
CA PHE A 367 12.43 -4.13 -6.81
C PHE A 367 12.47 -2.72 -6.21
N ALA A 368 11.88 -1.75 -6.89
CA ALA A 368 11.91 -0.35 -6.48
C ALA A 368 10.48 0.19 -6.32
N GLY A 369 10.21 0.80 -5.16
CA GLY A 369 9.00 1.57 -4.90
C GLY A 369 9.29 3.07 -5.09
N TRP A 370 8.53 3.72 -5.97
CA TRP A 370 8.65 5.14 -6.30
C TRP A 370 7.54 6.01 -5.68
N SER A 371 6.89 5.46 -4.64
CA SER A 371 5.92 6.08 -3.74
C SER A 371 4.61 6.57 -4.37
N LYS A 372 4.69 7.66 -5.14
CA LYS A 372 3.52 8.36 -5.69
C LYS A 372 2.78 7.46 -6.67
N PHE A 373 1.46 7.40 -6.53
CA PHE A 373 0.58 6.53 -7.35
C PHE A 373 0.92 5.04 -7.23
N GLY A 374 1.60 4.63 -6.15
CA GLY A 374 2.07 3.26 -6.00
C GLY A 374 3.01 2.83 -7.13
N TYR A 375 3.68 3.77 -7.80
CA TYR A 375 4.52 3.42 -8.93
C TYR A 375 5.68 2.55 -8.45
N GLN A 376 5.86 1.40 -9.08
CA GLN A 376 6.88 0.43 -8.71
C GLN A 376 7.43 -0.25 -9.97
N SER A 377 8.63 -0.79 -9.84
CA SER A 377 9.31 -1.46 -10.96
C SER A 377 10.23 -2.57 -10.49
N GLU A 378 10.39 -3.59 -11.31
CA GLU A 378 11.41 -4.61 -11.13
C GLU A 378 12.46 -4.50 -12.23
N HIS A 379 13.73 -4.58 -11.83
CA HIS A 379 14.89 -4.48 -12.71
C HIS A 379 15.73 -5.74 -12.62
N GLY A 380 16.25 -6.22 -13.75
CA GLY A 380 17.18 -7.34 -13.80
C GLY A 380 18.56 -7.02 -13.20
N PRO A 381 19.44 -8.02 -13.04
CA PRO A 381 20.80 -7.82 -12.53
C PRO A 381 21.67 -6.94 -13.45
N ASP A 382 21.31 -6.82 -14.72
CA ASP A 382 21.87 -5.92 -15.73
C ASP A 382 21.27 -4.50 -15.72
N GLY A 383 20.17 -4.28 -14.98
CA GLY A 383 19.46 -3.00 -14.90
C GLY A 383 18.35 -2.82 -15.94
N GLU A 384 18.01 -3.85 -16.71
CA GLU A 384 16.86 -3.81 -17.62
C GLU A 384 15.54 -3.82 -16.83
N VAL A 385 14.55 -3.03 -17.29
CA VAL A 385 13.23 -2.98 -16.67
C VAL A 385 12.44 -4.22 -17.08
N LEU A 386 12.07 -5.06 -16.11
CA LEU A 386 11.32 -6.30 -16.31
C LEU A 386 9.81 -6.10 -16.11
N MET A 387 9.45 -5.21 -15.18
CA MET A 387 8.06 -4.90 -14.85
C MET A 387 7.93 -3.45 -14.39
N THR A 388 6.81 -2.82 -14.75
CA THR A 388 6.33 -1.60 -14.11
C THR A 388 4.87 -1.76 -13.70
N ALA A 389 4.51 -1.18 -12.56
CA ALA A 389 3.13 -1.14 -12.09
C ALA A 389 2.83 0.18 -11.38
N ARG A 390 1.58 0.62 -11.41
CA ARG A 390 1.06 1.74 -10.62
C ARG A 390 -0.41 1.54 -10.30
N PHE A 391 -0.90 2.24 -9.30
CA PHE A 391 -2.33 2.40 -9.11
C PHE A 391 -2.95 3.07 -10.34
N VAL A 392 -4.16 2.61 -10.71
CA VAL A 392 -5.01 3.32 -11.69
C VAL A 392 -5.43 4.68 -11.13
N SER A 393 -5.58 4.76 -9.81
CA SER A 393 -5.92 5.98 -9.08
C SER A 393 -4.72 6.94 -8.97
N ASP A 394 -4.97 8.23 -9.20
CA ASP A 394 -4.03 9.31 -8.92
C ASP A 394 -4.18 9.89 -7.49
N ARG A 395 -5.09 9.34 -6.69
CA ARG A 395 -5.44 9.86 -5.37
C ARG A 395 -4.58 9.29 -4.25
N TYR A 396 -4.01 8.12 -4.46
CA TYR A 396 -3.27 7.39 -3.44
C TYR A 396 -1.78 7.32 -3.74
N SER A 397 -1.00 7.23 -2.68
CA SER A 397 0.41 6.87 -2.72
C SER A 397 0.65 5.71 -1.77
N THR A 398 1.81 5.08 -1.87
CA THR A 398 2.31 4.18 -0.82
C THR A 398 3.69 4.65 -0.40
N TYR A 399 4.07 4.45 0.87
CA TYR A 399 5.34 5.00 1.38
C TYR A 399 6.53 4.20 0.84
N ARG A 400 6.44 2.88 0.94
CA ARG A 400 7.37 1.89 0.38
C ARG A 400 6.55 0.74 -0.22
N ALA A 401 7.14 0.02 -1.16
CA ALA A 401 6.57 -1.17 -1.78
C ALA A 401 7.60 -2.29 -1.73
N TYR A 402 7.23 -3.44 -1.16
CA TYR A 402 8.12 -4.60 -1.06
C TYR A 402 7.58 -5.77 -1.87
N LYS A 403 8.47 -6.67 -2.25
CA LYS A 403 8.15 -7.92 -2.92
C LYS A 403 8.75 -9.11 -2.18
N SER A 404 7.93 -10.12 -1.92
CA SER A 404 8.37 -11.35 -1.26
C SER A 404 7.44 -12.50 -1.59
N ASP A 405 7.96 -13.72 -1.55
CA ASP A 405 7.11 -14.90 -1.39
C ASP A 405 6.40 -14.85 -0.03
N PHE A 406 5.17 -15.35 0.01
CA PHE A 406 4.34 -15.37 1.20
C PHE A 406 3.21 -16.40 1.06
N VAL A 407 2.91 -17.11 2.14
CA VAL A 407 1.77 -18.04 2.19
C VAL A 407 0.82 -17.62 3.29
N GLY A 408 -0.24 -16.92 2.91
CA GLY A 408 -1.33 -16.51 3.81
C GLY A 408 -2.34 -17.65 4.04
N ARG A 409 -2.68 -17.87 5.31
CA ARG A 409 -3.61 -18.92 5.79
C ARG A 409 -4.62 -18.32 6.76
N PRO A 410 -5.57 -17.49 6.31
CA PRO A 410 -6.57 -16.92 7.20
C PRO A 410 -7.35 -18.02 7.96
N LEU A 411 -7.62 -17.79 9.26
CA LEU A 411 -8.43 -18.71 10.07
C LEU A 411 -9.93 -18.51 9.90
N THR A 412 -10.35 -17.40 9.30
CA THR A 412 -11.74 -17.19 8.92
C THR A 412 -12.10 -18.15 7.78
N PRO A 413 -13.36 -18.63 7.71
CA PRO A 413 -13.81 -19.37 6.54
C PRO A 413 -13.92 -18.46 5.31
N PRO A 414 -13.98 -19.01 4.09
CA PRO A 414 -14.32 -18.26 2.89
C PRO A 414 -15.68 -17.56 3.02
N ASP A 415 -15.79 -16.35 2.49
CA ASP A 415 -17.02 -15.58 2.43
C ASP A 415 -17.80 -15.96 1.17
N VAL A 416 -19.08 -16.30 1.32
CA VAL A 416 -19.94 -16.68 0.20
C VAL A 416 -21.22 -15.85 0.21
N VAL A 417 -21.61 -15.37 -0.96
CA VAL A 417 -22.89 -14.68 -1.19
C VAL A 417 -23.58 -15.36 -2.35
N ALA A 418 -24.84 -15.75 -2.15
CA ALA A 418 -25.65 -16.37 -3.19
C ALA A 418 -26.94 -15.57 -3.39
N SER A 419 -27.30 -15.34 -4.65
CA SER A 419 -28.49 -14.59 -5.05
C SER A 419 -29.21 -15.30 -6.19
N VAL A 420 -30.54 -15.32 -6.14
CA VAL A 420 -31.38 -15.99 -7.13
C VAL A 420 -32.01 -14.95 -8.05
N TYR A 421 -31.87 -15.17 -9.35
CA TYR A 421 -32.44 -14.32 -10.39
C TYR A 421 -33.23 -15.16 -11.39
N GLY A 422 -34.21 -14.53 -12.05
CA GLY A 422 -35.00 -15.18 -13.08
C GLY A 422 -36.22 -14.35 -13.46
N THR A 423 -36.67 -14.53 -14.70
CA THR A 423 -37.85 -13.82 -15.26
C THR A 423 -39.05 -14.76 -15.47
N SER A 424 -38.84 -16.08 -15.33
CA SER A 424 -39.86 -17.12 -15.49
C SER A 424 -39.47 -18.37 -14.69
N GLU A 425 -40.41 -19.30 -14.51
CA GLU A 425 -40.18 -20.56 -13.77
C GLU A 425 -39.04 -21.43 -14.37
N THR A 426 -38.76 -21.28 -15.67
CA THR A 426 -37.71 -22.04 -16.39
C THR A 426 -36.40 -21.28 -16.55
N SER A 427 -36.35 -19.98 -16.23
CA SER A 427 -35.15 -19.14 -16.35
C SER A 427 -34.52 -18.76 -15.01
N ILE A 428 -34.90 -19.46 -13.93
CA ILE A 428 -34.32 -19.24 -12.61
C ILE A 428 -32.87 -19.72 -12.61
N SER A 429 -31.97 -18.92 -12.05
CA SER A 429 -30.58 -19.26 -11.80
C SER A 429 -30.14 -18.71 -10.45
N THR A 430 -29.18 -19.40 -9.84
CA THR A 430 -28.51 -18.94 -8.63
C THR A 430 -27.09 -18.51 -9.00
N VAL A 431 -26.75 -17.27 -8.67
CA VAL A 431 -25.41 -16.69 -8.83
C VAL A 431 -24.73 -16.71 -7.48
N ILE A 432 -23.54 -17.29 -7.41
CA ILE A 432 -22.77 -17.50 -6.19
C ILE A 432 -21.43 -16.79 -6.35
N TYR A 433 -21.10 -15.92 -5.41
CA TYR A 433 -19.80 -15.28 -5.29
C TYR A 433 -19.07 -15.87 -4.10
N VAL A 434 -17.77 -16.13 -4.24
CA VAL A 434 -16.89 -16.56 -3.16
C VAL A 434 -15.56 -15.83 -3.21
N SER A 435 -15.05 -15.42 -2.06
CA SER A 435 -13.67 -14.98 -1.89
C SER A 435 -13.12 -15.44 -0.54
N TRP A 436 -11.81 -15.36 -0.37
CA TRP A 436 -11.17 -15.67 0.90
C TRP A 436 -10.00 -14.74 1.16
N ASN A 437 -10.26 -13.67 1.92
CA ASN A 437 -9.33 -12.58 2.16
C ASN A 437 -8.03 -13.08 2.81
N GLY A 438 -6.95 -13.13 2.02
CA GLY A 438 -5.61 -13.54 2.44
C GLY A 438 -5.23 -15.00 2.17
N ALA A 439 -6.12 -15.83 1.63
CA ALA A 439 -5.76 -17.20 1.26
C ALA A 439 -4.99 -17.20 -0.07
N THR A 440 -3.72 -17.61 -0.03
CA THR A 440 -2.78 -17.45 -1.17
C THR A 440 -2.77 -18.61 -2.16
N ASP A 441 -3.13 -19.81 -1.70
CA ASP A 441 -2.87 -21.07 -2.42
C ASP A 441 -4.13 -21.88 -2.73
N VAL A 442 -5.30 -21.22 -2.68
CA VAL A 442 -6.55 -21.77 -3.22
C VAL A 442 -6.40 -21.91 -4.74
N ALA A 443 -6.50 -23.13 -5.24
CA ALA A 443 -6.49 -23.41 -6.67
C ALA A 443 -7.90 -23.49 -7.25
N ARG A 444 -8.85 -24.05 -6.49
CA ARG A 444 -10.20 -24.34 -6.98
C ARG A 444 -11.24 -24.20 -5.88
N TRP A 445 -12.46 -23.85 -6.30
CA TRP A 445 -13.65 -23.83 -5.48
C TRP A 445 -14.60 -24.97 -5.87
N ASN A 446 -15.07 -25.72 -4.87
CA ASN A 446 -16.22 -26.61 -5.01
C ASN A 446 -17.46 -25.95 -4.40
N PHE A 447 -18.59 -25.95 -5.11
CA PHE A 447 -19.84 -25.39 -4.64
C PHE A 447 -20.84 -26.48 -4.31
N TYR A 448 -21.51 -26.34 -3.17
CA TYR A 448 -22.54 -27.27 -2.72
C TYR A 448 -23.83 -26.54 -2.36
N ALA A 449 -24.95 -27.22 -2.54
CA ALA A 449 -26.28 -26.76 -2.10
C ALA A 449 -27.01 -27.84 -1.30
N ARG A 450 -28.05 -27.44 -0.57
CA ARG A 450 -28.92 -28.36 0.17
C ARG A 450 -30.38 -27.99 -0.06
N ALA A 451 -31.25 -28.99 -0.19
CA ALA A 451 -32.69 -28.76 -0.31
C ALA A 451 -33.29 -28.07 0.95
N ARG A 452 -32.72 -28.36 2.13
CA ARG A 452 -33.03 -27.78 3.43
C ARG A 452 -31.75 -27.76 4.28
N GLU A 453 -31.76 -27.02 5.38
CA GLU A 453 -30.60 -26.88 6.26
C GLU A 453 -29.99 -28.22 6.71
N SER A 454 -30.87 -29.16 7.09
CA SER A 454 -30.52 -30.50 7.57
C SER A 454 -30.38 -31.55 6.46
N SER A 455 -30.62 -31.18 5.20
CA SER A 455 -30.44 -32.10 4.07
C SER A 455 -28.97 -32.34 3.79
N GLU A 456 -28.68 -33.44 3.10
CA GLU A 456 -27.33 -33.75 2.66
C GLU A 456 -26.80 -32.68 1.68
N SER A 457 -25.50 -32.39 1.80
CA SER A 457 -24.79 -31.47 0.90
C SER A 457 -24.59 -32.12 -0.47
N VAL A 458 -25.00 -31.45 -1.54
CA VAL A 458 -24.87 -31.95 -2.91
C VAL A 458 -23.89 -31.04 -3.67
N LEU A 459 -22.87 -31.62 -4.30
CA LEU A 459 -21.93 -30.88 -5.16
C LEU A 459 -22.68 -30.41 -6.41
N ILE A 460 -22.75 -29.10 -6.61
CA ILE A 460 -23.45 -28.46 -7.75
C ILE A 460 -22.50 -27.97 -8.84
N GLY A 461 -21.18 -27.94 -8.58
CA GLY A 461 -20.17 -27.59 -9.56
C GLY A 461 -18.86 -27.17 -8.92
N HIS A 462 -17.89 -26.83 -9.76
CA HIS A 462 -16.58 -26.33 -9.35
C HIS A 462 -16.03 -25.31 -10.35
N VAL A 463 -15.11 -24.45 -9.91
CA VAL A 463 -14.45 -23.42 -10.73
C VAL A 463 -13.01 -23.26 -10.26
N GLU A 464 -12.06 -23.16 -11.20
CA GLU A 464 -10.66 -22.81 -10.90
C GLU A 464 -10.57 -21.33 -10.49
N LYS A 465 -9.78 -21.02 -9.46
CA LYS A 465 -9.60 -19.65 -8.98
C LYS A 465 -8.63 -18.90 -9.89
N THR A 466 -9.12 -17.86 -10.56
CA THR A 466 -8.30 -16.99 -11.45
C THR A 466 -8.25 -15.54 -10.99
N ASP A 467 -9.11 -15.14 -10.04
CA ASP A 467 -9.20 -13.78 -9.49
C ASP A 467 -9.40 -13.84 -7.96
N PHE A 468 -9.45 -12.71 -7.26
CA PHE A 468 -9.75 -12.61 -5.83
C PHE A 468 -11.15 -13.16 -5.50
N GLU A 469 -12.15 -12.70 -6.24
CA GLU A 469 -13.54 -13.13 -6.13
C GLU A 469 -13.92 -14.01 -7.32
N THR A 470 -14.49 -15.18 -7.04
CA THR A 470 -14.97 -16.12 -8.07
C THR A 470 -16.48 -16.06 -8.13
N MET A 471 -17.01 -15.95 -9.35
CA MET A 471 -18.43 -16.06 -9.64
C MET A 471 -18.75 -17.43 -10.24
N PHE A 472 -19.75 -18.12 -9.71
CA PHE A 472 -20.29 -19.37 -10.23
C PHE A 472 -21.80 -19.25 -10.42
N ILE A 473 -22.30 -19.66 -11.59
CA ILE A 473 -23.72 -19.59 -11.94
C ILE A 473 -24.24 -21.01 -12.14
N VAL A 474 -25.35 -21.33 -11.47
CA VAL A 474 -26.03 -22.62 -11.61
C VAL A 474 -27.50 -22.41 -11.95
N ASN A 475 -28.03 -23.23 -12.85
CA ASN A 475 -29.45 -23.21 -13.19
C ASN A 475 -30.30 -23.69 -12.01
N GLY A 476 -31.45 -23.06 -11.83
CA GLY A 476 -32.40 -23.36 -10.77
C GLY A 476 -32.21 -22.54 -9.50
N TYR A 477 -33.17 -22.68 -8.59
CA TYR A 477 -33.10 -22.08 -7.25
C TYR A 477 -32.38 -23.05 -6.33
N MET A 478 -31.08 -22.84 -6.16
CA MET A 478 -30.25 -23.51 -5.14
C MET A 478 -30.25 -22.68 -3.86
N ASP A 479 -30.39 -23.33 -2.71
CA ASP A 479 -30.40 -22.69 -1.39
C ASP A 479 -29.45 -23.44 -0.44
N TYR A 480 -29.14 -22.83 0.71
CA TYR A 480 -28.17 -23.35 1.69
C TYR A 480 -26.82 -23.68 1.05
N ILE A 481 -26.21 -22.65 0.46
CA ILE A 481 -24.98 -22.73 -0.31
C ILE A 481 -23.78 -22.82 0.62
N THR A 482 -22.79 -23.62 0.22
CA THR A 482 -21.44 -23.60 0.79
C THR A 482 -20.40 -23.68 -0.32
N ALA A 483 -19.25 -23.03 -0.12
CA ALA A 483 -18.09 -23.13 -0.98
C ALA A 483 -16.93 -23.78 -0.21
N GLU A 484 -16.20 -24.67 -0.85
CA GLU A 484 -15.02 -25.34 -0.31
C GLU A 484 -13.80 -24.95 -1.12
N ALA A 485 -12.77 -24.47 -0.44
CA ALA A 485 -11.48 -24.16 -1.00
C ALA A 485 -10.63 -25.41 -1.10
N LEU A 486 -10.06 -25.66 -2.28
CA LEU A 486 -9.11 -26.73 -2.53
C LEU A 486 -7.76 -26.15 -2.94
N ASP A 487 -6.68 -26.77 -2.47
CA ASP A 487 -5.33 -26.45 -2.93
C ASP A 487 -5.02 -27.08 -4.30
N ARG A 488 -3.79 -26.90 -4.79
CA ARG A 488 -3.34 -27.44 -6.09
C ARG A 488 -3.26 -28.98 -6.12
N ASN A 489 -3.17 -29.65 -4.98
CA ASN A 489 -3.19 -31.11 -4.88
C ASN A 489 -4.62 -31.66 -4.84
N GLY A 490 -5.61 -30.78 -4.66
CA GLY A 490 -7.01 -31.14 -4.49
C GLY A 490 -7.40 -31.41 -3.03
N ASP A 491 -6.53 -31.06 -2.07
CA ASP A 491 -6.81 -31.22 -0.65
C ASP A 491 -7.71 -30.09 -0.14
N SER A 492 -8.66 -30.46 0.73
CA SER A 492 -9.62 -29.52 1.32
C SER A 492 -8.93 -28.63 2.35
N MET A 493 -9.01 -27.31 2.13
CA MET A 493 -8.40 -26.30 3.01
C MET A 493 -9.40 -25.80 4.05
N SER A 494 -10.55 -25.32 3.59
CA SER A 494 -11.63 -24.80 4.43
C SER A 494 -12.94 -24.75 3.66
N LYS A 495 -14.04 -24.67 4.40
CA LYS A 495 -15.39 -24.56 3.87
C LYS A 495 -16.09 -23.34 4.46
N SER A 496 -16.81 -22.60 3.62
CA SER A 496 -17.61 -21.45 4.03
C SER A 496 -18.68 -21.86 5.06
N ALA A 497 -19.18 -20.87 5.80
CA ALA A 497 -20.46 -21.03 6.49
C ALA A 497 -21.58 -21.32 5.47
N VAL A 498 -22.67 -21.92 5.94
CA VAL A 498 -23.87 -22.13 5.12
C VAL A 498 -24.56 -20.78 4.90
N HIS A 499 -24.73 -20.40 3.64
CA HIS A 499 -25.37 -19.15 3.24
C HIS A 499 -26.73 -19.42 2.58
N ARG A 500 -27.78 -18.74 3.05
CA ARG A 500 -29.11 -18.79 2.41
C ARG A 500 -29.12 -17.90 1.17
N SER A 501 -29.62 -18.41 0.05
CA SER A 501 -29.67 -17.60 -1.17
C SER A 501 -30.63 -16.43 -1.00
N GLN A 502 -30.17 -15.24 -1.35
CA GLN A 502 -30.96 -14.03 -1.35
C GLN A 502 -31.92 -14.04 -2.54
N ILE A 503 -33.15 -13.60 -2.32
CA ILE A 503 -34.16 -13.50 -3.37
C ILE A 503 -34.63 -12.05 -3.48
N PRO A 504 -35.13 -11.62 -4.65
CA PRO A 504 -35.81 -10.34 -4.76
C PRO A 504 -36.93 -10.24 -3.74
N HIS A 505 -37.00 -9.12 -3.02
CA HIS A 505 -38.09 -8.84 -2.08
C HIS A 505 -39.47 -8.90 -2.76
N ASN A 506 -39.52 -8.56 -4.05
CA ASN A 506 -40.71 -8.63 -4.88
C ASN A 506 -40.33 -9.16 -6.28
N TRP A 507 -40.68 -10.42 -6.54
CA TRP A 507 -40.40 -11.09 -7.80
C TRP A 507 -41.06 -10.42 -9.00
N GLN A 508 -42.32 -9.97 -8.86
CA GLN A 508 -43.03 -9.29 -9.95
C GLN A 508 -42.35 -7.97 -10.31
N ALA A 509 -41.91 -7.20 -9.30
CA ALA A 509 -41.15 -5.97 -9.53
C ALA A 509 -39.77 -6.22 -10.16
N ALA A 510 -39.17 -7.38 -9.89
CA ALA A 510 -37.93 -7.84 -10.53
C ALA A 510 -38.13 -8.40 -11.96
N GLY A 511 -39.34 -8.29 -12.52
CA GLY A 511 -39.65 -8.72 -13.89
C GLY A 511 -40.02 -10.20 -14.04
N PHE A 512 -40.37 -10.87 -12.94
CA PHE A 512 -40.81 -12.27 -12.99
C PHE A 512 -42.28 -12.38 -13.44
N VAL A 513 -42.52 -13.18 -14.49
CA VAL A 513 -43.84 -13.35 -15.14
C VAL A 513 -44.46 -14.72 -14.85
N GLY A 514 -43.89 -15.50 -13.93
CA GLY A 514 -44.40 -16.83 -13.58
C GLY A 514 -45.67 -16.79 -12.74
N SER A 515 -46.40 -17.91 -12.77
CA SER A 515 -47.68 -18.06 -12.07
C SER A 515 -47.51 -18.29 -10.56
N LYS A 516 -46.35 -18.79 -10.15
CA LYS A 516 -46.00 -19.11 -8.77
C LYS A 516 -44.66 -18.48 -8.39
N ILE A 517 -44.57 -18.02 -7.15
CA ILE A 517 -43.31 -17.54 -6.60
C ILE A 517 -42.29 -18.70 -6.59
N PRO A 518 -41.08 -18.51 -7.11
CA PRO A 518 -40.02 -19.50 -7.07
C PRO A 518 -39.75 -20.03 -5.66
N SER A 519 -39.53 -21.34 -5.53
CA SER A 519 -39.11 -21.99 -4.30
C SER A 519 -37.81 -22.78 -4.52
N PRO A 520 -36.98 -22.99 -3.47
CA PRO A 520 -35.79 -23.83 -3.57
C PRO A 520 -36.10 -25.21 -4.15
N GLN A 521 -35.22 -25.69 -5.02
CA GLN A 521 -35.28 -27.03 -5.63
C GLN A 521 -34.41 -28.01 -4.85
N ASP A 522 -34.70 -29.30 -4.96
CA ASP A 522 -33.74 -30.34 -4.53
C ASP A 522 -32.56 -30.35 -5.52
N PRO A 523 -31.32 -30.07 -5.07
CA PRO A 523 -30.17 -30.01 -5.95
C PRO A 523 -29.95 -31.30 -6.75
N ARG A 524 -30.30 -32.48 -6.19
CA ARG A 524 -30.14 -33.77 -6.89
C ARG A 524 -31.04 -33.86 -8.11
N VAL A 525 -32.28 -33.39 -7.96
CA VAL A 525 -33.28 -33.42 -9.02
C VAL A 525 -32.92 -32.41 -10.11
N ALA A 526 -32.48 -31.21 -9.71
CA ALA A 526 -32.07 -30.17 -10.65
C ALA A 526 -30.85 -30.57 -11.48
N LEU A 527 -29.84 -31.18 -10.84
CA LEU A 527 -28.64 -31.67 -11.55
C LEU A 527 -28.97 -32.83 -12.50
N ALA A 528 -29.80 -33.78 -12.08
CA ALA A 528 -30.23 -34.88 -12.94
C ALA A 528 -31.00 -34.38 -14.18
N ALA A 529 -31.83 -33.37 -14.02
CA ALA A 529 -32.54 -32.75 -15.15
C ALA A 529 -31.58 -32.08 -16.15
N LEU A 530 -30.51 -31.44 -15.67
CA LEU A 530 -29.47 -30.83 -16.52
C LEU A 530 -28.65 -31.90 -17.27
N GLN A 531 -28.28 -32.99 -16.59
CA GLN A 531 -27.58 -34.10 -17.22
C GLN A 531 -28.41 -34.75 -18.33
N HIS A 532 -29.70 -35.01 -18.07
CA HIS A 532 -30.61 -35.53 -19.09
C HIS A 532 -30.87 -34.54 -20.24
N ALA A 533 -30.89 -33.23 -19.98
CA ALA A 533 -31.01 -32.23 -21.04
C ALA A 533 -29.74 -32.17 -21.91
N SER A 534 -28.55 -32.25 -21.29
CA SER A 534 -27.25 -32.31 -21.99
C SER A 534 -27.13 -33.56 -22.87
N GLU A 535 -27.48 -34.73 -22.33
CA GLU A 535 -27.48 -36.02 -23.04
C GLU A 535 -28.44 -36.02 -24.23
N ASN A 536 -29.60 -35.35 -24.12
CA ASN A 536 -30.55 -35.21 -25.21
C ASN A 536 -30.17 -34.12 -26.24
N SER A 537 -29.30 -33.18 -25.87
CA SER A 537 -28.82 -32.10 -26.77
C SER A 537 -27.57 -32.47 -27.56
N GLY A 538 -26.92 -33.60 -27.26
CA GLY A 538 -25.69 -34.06 -27.92
C GLY A 538 -25.85 -34.54 -29.38
N ASN A 539 -26.95 -34.21 -30.07
CA ASN A 539 -27.24 -34.67 -31.43
C ASN A 539 -27.58 -33.57 -32.45
N ASP A 540 -27.49 -32.28 -32.09
CA ASP A 540 -27.72 -31.20 -33.06
C ASP A 540 -26.48 -30.29 -33.19
N GLU A 541 -25.67 -30.56 -34.22
CA GLU A 541 -24.86 -29.53 -34.86
C GLU A 541 -25.82 -28.50 -35.49
N VAL A 542 -25.80 -27.26 -35.02
CA VAL A 542 -26.51 -26.16 -35.67
C VAL A 542 -25.49 -25.13 -36.16
N ASP A 543 -25.39 -25.05 -37.48
CA ASP A 543 -24.75 -23.99 -38.25
C ASP A 543 -25.29 -22.61 -37.83
N ASP A 544 -24.39 -21.73 -37.40
CA ASP A 544 -24.69 -20.36 -37.01
C ASP A 544 -24.52 -19.43 -38.22
N HIS A 545 -25.60 -19.20 -38.98
CA HIS A 545 -25.66 -18.08 -39.93
C HIS A 545 -27.06 -17.44 -40.00
N THR A 546 -27.07 -16.15 -39.64
CA THR A 546 -28.02 -15.08 -39.99
C THR A 546 -29.29 -14.87 -39.15
N ALA A 547 -29.23 -13.88 -38.24
CA ALA A 547 -30.22 -12.80 -38.12
C ALA A 547 -29.72 -11.67 -37.19
N PHE A 548 -28.95 -10.70 -37.71
CA PHE A 548 -28.74 -9.42 -37.02
C PHE A 548 -28.74 -8.27 -38.02
N SER A 549 -29.92 -7.75 -38.32
CA SER A 549 -30.08 -6.49 -39.04
C SER A 549 -31.28 -5.74 -38.48
N GLY A 550 -31.00 -4.80 -37.57
CA GLY A 550 -32.03 -3.89 -37.04
C GLY A 550 -31.56 -2.90 -35.98
N THR A 551 -30.48 -3.19 -35.24
CA THR A 551 -30.10 -2.39 -34.05
C THR A 551 -28.71 -1.75 -34.10
N VAL A 552 -27.88 -2.06 -35.11
CA VAL A 552 -26.51 -1.51 -35.24
C VAL A 552 -26.50 -0.05 -35.74
N GLY A 553 -27.51 0.36 -36.52
CA GLY A 553 -27.56 1.72 -37.09
C GLY A 553 -27.82 2.84 -36.08
N LEU A 554 -28.51 2.55 -34.97
CA LEU A 554 -28.83 3.55 -33.95
C LEU A 554 -27.66 3.81 -32.99
N PHE A 555 -26.86 2.78 -32.68
CA PHE A 555 -25.70 2.89 -31.78
C PHE A 555 -24.54 3.68 -32.40
N ILE A 556 -24.30 3.55 -33.71
CA ILE A 556 -23.25 4.29 -34.42
C ILE A 556 -23.56 5.79 -34.47
N PHE A 557 -24.84 6.17 -34.57
CA PHE A 557 -25.25 7.57 -34.58
C PHE A 557 -25.05 8.25 -33.21
N PHE A 558 -25.38 7.57 -32.11
CA PHE A 558 -25.16 8.11 -30.75
C PHE A 558 -23.67 8.23 -30.40
N LEU A 559 -22.83 7.29 -30.85
CA LEU A 559 -21.37 7.36 -30.62
C LEU A 559 -20.73 8.58 -31.32
N GLY A 560 -21.22 8.93 -32.51
CA GLY A 560 -20.74 10.09 -33.28
C GLY A 560 -21.10 11.45 -32.67
N VAL A 561 -22.24 11.53 -31.98
CA VAL A 561 -22.66 12.78 -31.31
C VAL A 561 -21.88 13.01 -30.00
N CYS A 562 -21.63 11.94 -29.22
CA CYS A 562 -20.88 12.03 -27.96
C CYS A 562 -19.41 12.40 -28.17
N THR A 563 -18.77 11.90 -29.23
CA THR A 563 -17.39 12.24 -29.58
C THR A 563 -17.22 13.70 -30.03
N LEU A 564 -18.23 14.27 -30.69
CA LEU A 564 -18.22 15.68 -31.10
C LEU A 564 -18.31 16.65 -29.90
N ILE A 565 -19.15 16.32 -28.91
CA ILE A 565 -19.34 17.12 -27.69
C ILE A 565 -18.10 17.03 -26.78
N GLY A 566 -17.50 15.84 -26.64
CA GLY A 566 -16.26 15.64 -25.89
C GLY A 566 -15.08 16.41 -26.48
N GLY A 567 -14.95 16.44 -27.82
CA GLY A 567 -13.91 17.21 -28.50
C GLY A 567 -14.00 18.72 -28.29
N LEU A 568 -15.23 19.27 -28.24
CA LEU A 568 -15.46 20.69 -27.99
C LEU A 568 -15.18 21.10 -26.54
N ALA A 569 -15.47 20.22 -25.57
CA ALA A 569 -15.16 20.46 -24.16
C ALA A 569 -13.63 20.46 -23.90
N ALA A 570 -12.90 19.54 -24.52
CA ALA A 570 -11.44 19.48 -24.41
C ALA A 570 -10.75 20.72 -25.01
N ALA A 571 -11.25 21.21 -26.14
CA ALA A 571 -10.75 22.44 -26.77
C ALA A 571 -11.01 23.70 -25.91
N PHE A 572 -12.11 23.73 -25.16
CA PHE A 572 -12.42 24.82 -24.24
C PHE A 572 -11.48 24.84 -23.02
N PHE A 573 -11.17 23.67 -22.44
CA PHE A 573 -10.26 23.58 -21.29
C PHE A 573 -8.78 23.81 -21.62
N MET A 574 -8.35 23.51 -22.86
CA MET A 574 -6.98 23.81 -23.31
C MET A 574 -6.75 25.30 -23.61
N CYS A 575 -7.80 26.07 -23.90
CA CYS A 575 -7.69 27.50 -24.23
C CYS A 575 -7.78 28.44 -23.01
N TYR A 576 -7.98 27.94 -21.78
CA TYR A 576 -8.04 28.80 -20.59
C TYR A 576 -6.65 28.99 -19.96
N PRO A 577 -6.12 30.21 -19.86
CA PRO A 577 -4.79 30.45 -19.31
C PRO A 577 -4.79 30.17 -17.79
N ARG A 578 -4.14 29.06 -17.39
CA ARG A 578 -3.81 28.77 -15.99
C ARG A 578 -2.84 29.83 -15.48
N ARG A 579 -3.36 30.78 -14.70
CA ARG A 579 -2.55 31.72 -13.92
C ARG A 579 -1.69 30.93 -12.92
N ARG A 580 -0.37 30.98 -13.12
CA ARG A 580 0.62 30.57 -12.11
C ARG A 580 0.41 31.42 -10.86
N ARG A 581 0.07 30.79 -9.74
CA ARG A 581 0.19 31.40 -8.41
C ARG A 581 1.60 31.17 -7.90
N SER A 582 2.19 32.23 -7.38
CA SER A 582 3.48 32.24 -6.70
C SER A 582 3.44 31.36 -5.46
N TYR A 583 4.45 30.52 -5.28
CA TYR A 583 4.60 29.65 -4.11
C TYR A 583 5.18 30.44 -2.93
N HIS A 584 4.52 30.36 -1.78
CA HIS A 584 5.17 30.54 -0.48
C HIS A 584 5.82 29.22 -0.08
N LYS A 585 6.91 29.25 0.70
CA LYS A 585 7.63 28.07 1.21
C LYS A 585 6.65 27.19 2.01
N VAL A 586 6.18 26.10 1.41
CA VAL A 586 5.34 25.08 2.06
C VAL A 586 6.27 24.14 2.82
N ARG A 587 5.91 23.74 4.04
CA ARG A 587 6.67 22.74 4.81
C ARG A 587 6.61 21.37 4.12
N PRO A 588 7.60 20.48 4.31
CA PRO A 588 7.60 19.13 3.73
C PRO A 588 6.31 18.37 4.09
N GLU A 589 5.76 17.62 3.15
CA GLU A 589 4.51 16.86 3.36
C GLU A 589 4.62 15.86 4.52
N GLU A 590 5.84 15.39 4.79
CA GLU A 590 6.19 14.38 5.80
C GLU A 590 6.25 14.93 7.23
N ASP A 591 6.26 16.26 7.40
CA ASP A 591 6.39 16.94 8.69
C ASP A 591 5.04 17.30 9.32
N GLY A 592 3.93 16.72 8.86
CA GLY A 592 2.56 17.16 9.18
C GLY A 592 2.25 17.31 10.68
N ARG A 593 2.89 16.53 11.56
CA ARG A 593 2.73 16.65 13.03
C ARG A 593 3.67 17.68 13.68
N LEU A 594 4.73 18.11 13.00
CA LEU A 594 5.71 19.07 13.55
C LEU A 594 5.21 20.52 13.58
N GLY A 595 4.00 20.81 13.08
CA GLY A 595 3.47 22.16 12.92
C GLY A 595 2.12 22.49 13.55
N GLU A 596 1.35 21.51 14.04
CA GLU A 596 -0.05 21.73 14.46
C GLU A 596 -0.29 21.72 15.98
N THR A 597 0.66 22.18 16.81
CA THR A 597 0.33 22.54 18.20
C THR A 597 -0.21 23.96 18.28
N HIS A 598 -1.42 24.19 17.75
CA HIS A 598 -2.14 25.43 18.00
C HIS A 598 -2.61 25.48 19.47
N ARG A 599 -2.01 26.42 20.22
CA ARG A 599 -2.33 26.83 21.60
C ARG A 599 -3.83 26.76 21.95
N LEU A 600 -4.15 26.02 23.02
CA LEU A 600 -5.14 26.42 24.03
C LEU A 600 -4.62 26.09 25.43
N ALA A 601 -3.64 26.87 25.88
CA ALA A 601 -3.37 26.99 27.31
C ALA A 601 -4.35 28.02 27.89
N THR A 602 -5.48 27.57 28.44
CA THR A 602 -6.23 28.34 29.43
C THR A 602 -5.75 27.92 30.81
N VAL A 603 -4.98 28.81 31.43
CA VAL A 603 -4.61 28.76 32.86
C VAL A 603 -5.89 29.00 33.69
N PRO A 604 -6.22 28.18 34.69
CA PRO A 604 -7.15 28.58 35.75
C PRO A 604 -6.38 29.30 36.86
N GLU A 605 -6.92 30.44 37.31
CA GLU A 605 -6.59 31.08 38.60
C GLU A 605 -6.93 30.19 39.80
#